data_AF-A0A1I5ESW9-F1
#
_entry.id   AF-A0A1I5ESW9-F1
#
_cell.length_a   1.000
_cell.length_b   1.000
_cell.length_c   1.000
_cell.angle_alpha   90.00
_cell.angle_beta   90.00
_cell.angle_gamma   90.00
#
_symmetry.space_group_name_H-M   'P 1'
#
loop_
_entity.id
_entity.type
_entity.pdbx_description
1 polymer ?
#
loop_
_entity_poly.entity_id
_entity_poly.type
_entity_poly.pdbx_seq_one_letter_code
_entity_poly.pdbx_strand_id
1 'polypeptide(L)'
;MTTNPYYKLINGEPMISPAGLALLLDLPVEEVLAEYERQGKGAASGVLRMPAEWRRRGVRVRKETQAALGYEAGMKECIDYLASKP
;
A
#
# COMPACT_ATOMS: atom_id res chain seq x y z
N MET A 1 1.27 -13.88 18.06
CA MET A 1 0.63 -12.87 17.19
C MET A 1 1.48 -12.77 15.93
N THR A 2 1.02 -13.33 14.82
CA THR A 2 1.68 -13.17 13.52
C THR A 2 1.52 -11.71 13.10
N THR A 3 2.62 -10.97 13.13
CA THR A 3 2.64 -9.58 12.68
C THR A 3 2.37 -9.56 11.18
N ASN A 4 1.24 -8.99 10.74
CA ASN A 4 0.98 -8.81 9.32
C ASN A 4 2.05 -7.85 8.74
N PRO A 5 2.83 -8.25 7.72
CA PRO A 5 3.92 -7.42 7.22
C PRO A 5 3.42 -6.21 6.43
N TYR A 6 2.15 -6.17 6.03
CA TYR A 6 1.57 -5.18 5.14
C TYR A 6 0.84 -4.03 5.87
N TYR A 7 0.34 -4.27 7.08
CA TYR A 7 -0.28 -3.23 7.89
C TYR A 7 -0.30 -3.61 9.38
N LYS A 8 -0.43 -2.59 10.23
CA LYS A 8 -0.73 -2.75 11.66
C LYS A 8 -1.99 -1.99 12.01
N LEU A 9 -2.73 -2.47 13.00
CA LEU A 9 -3.89 -1.74 13.52
C LEU A 9 -3.41 -0.84 14.66
N ILE A 10 -3.69 0.47 14.56
CA ILE A 10 -3.53 1.42 15.67
C ILE A 10 -4.91 2.00 15.96
N ASN A 11 -5.42 1.82 17.17
CA ASN A 11 -6.77 2.26 17.57
C ASN A 11 -7.90 1.75 16.65
N GLY A 12 -7.73 0.54 16.09
CA GLY A 12 -8.69 -0.04 15.14
C GLY A 12 -8.52 0.40 13.68
N GLU A 13 -7.66 1.38 13.42
CA GLU A 13 -7.38 1.86 12.05
C GLU A 13 -6.16 1.16 11.45
N PRO A 14 -6.23 0.70 10.18
CA PRO A 14 -5.09 0.12 9.50
C PRO A 14 -4.08 1.19 9.08
N MET A 15 -2.91 1.16 9.72
CA MET A 15 -1.72 1.85 9.25
C MET A 15 -0.93 0.96 8.32
N ILE A 16 -0.83 1.39 7.06
CA ILE A 16 -0.12 0.67 6.01
C ILE A 16 1.40 0.70 6.23
N SER A 17 2.07 -0.43 5.97
CA SER A 17 3.53 -0.52 5.92
C SER A 17 4.05 -0.23 4.51
N PRO A 18 5.36 -0.02 4.32
CA PRO A 18 5.95 0.07 2.98
C PRO A 18 5.61 -1.13 2.09
N ALA A 19 5.60 -2.35 2.64
CA ALA A 19 5.25 -3.56 1.91
C ALA A 19 3.76 -3.58 1.50
N GLY A 20 2.85 -3.11 2.37
CA GLY A 20 1.44 -2.98 2.02
C GLY A 20 1.21 -1.94 0.94
N LEU A 21 1.96 -0.84 1.00
CA LEU A 21 1.90 0.19 -0.04
C LEU A 21 2.42 -0.33 -1.38
N ALA A 22 3.51 -1.11 -1.37
CA ALA A 22 4.05 -1.76 -2.55
C ALA A 22 3.01 -2.63 -3.26
N LEU A 23 2.24 -3.43 -2.52
CA LEU A 23 1.11 -4.22 -3.05
C LEU A 23 0.05 -3.34 -3.70
N LEU A 24 -0.40 -2.28 -3.00
CA LEU A 24 -1.44 -1.39 -3.51
C LEU A 24 -1.01 -0.60 -4.74
N LEU A 25 0.29 -0.47 -4.98
CA LEU A 25 0.85 0.26 -6.11
C LEU A 25 1.35 -0.64 -7.23
N ASP A 26 1.39 -1.95 -7.02
CA ASP A 26 2.05 -2.92 -7.90
C ASP A 26 3.48 -2.48 -8.23
N LEU A 27 4.27 -2.35 -7.17
CA LEU A 27 5.68 -1.92 -7.18
C LEU A 27 6.54 -2.86 -6.32
N PRO A 28 7.85 -2.97 -6.62
CA PRO A 28 8.82 -3.54 -5.70
C PRO A 28 8.85 -2.75 -4.38
N VAL A 29 8.99 -3.46 -3.25
CA VAL A 29 9.06 -2.80 -1.93
C VAL A 29 10.31 -1.92 -1.81
N GLU A 30 11.38 -2.26 -2.52
CA GLU A 30 12.64 -1.52 -2.57
C GLU A 30 12.44 -0.12 -3.18
N GLU A 31 11.60 0.01 -4.21
CA GLU A 31 11.26 1.31 -4.80
C GLU A 31 10.48 2.17 -3.80
N VAL A 32 9.57 1.55 -3.05
CA VAL A 32 8.82 2.24 -2.00
C VAL A 32 9.78 2.75 -0.92
N LEU A 33 10.65 1.89 -0.41
CA LEU A 33 11.65 2.24 0.61
C LEU A 33 12.62 3.33 0.14
N ALA A 34 13.11 3.25 -1.10
CA ALA A 34 13.99 4.25 -1.68
C ALA A 34 13.30 5.63 -1.74
N GLU A 35 12.01 5.68 -2.07
CA GLU A 35 11.26 6.92 -2.07
C GLU A 35 11.02 7.46 -0.65
N TYR A 36 10.73 6.59 0.33
CA TYR A 36 10.67 6.98 1.73
C TYR A 36 11.99 7.59 2.20
N GLU A 37 13.14 7.02 1.83
CA GLU A 37 14.45 7.56 2.18
C GLU A 37 14.70 8.91 1.47
N ARG A 38 14.42 8.98 0.16
CA ARG A 38 14.58 10.19 -0.64
C ARG A 38 13.76 11.34 -0.06
N GLN A 39 12.52 11.07 0.35
CA GLN A 39 11.65 12.06 0.98
C GLN A 39 12.00 12.29 2.44
N GLY A 40 12.44 11.29 3.20
CA GLY A 40 12.85 11.45 4.61
C GLY A 40 14.02 12.41 4.79
N LYS A 41 14.88 12.54 3.78
CA LYS A 41 15.93 13.57 3.71
C LYS A 41 15.40 14.98 3.43
N GLY A 42 14.11 15.15 3.09
CA GLY A 42 13.49 16.44 2.73
C GLY A 42 12.07 16.70 3.28
N ALA A 43 11.46 15.78 4.04
CA ALA A 43 10.08 15.85 4.51
C ALA A 43 10.04 15.78 6.05
N ALA A 44 9.66 16.89 6.67
CA ALA A 44 9.67 17.06 8.12
C ALA A 44 8.59 16.29 8.89
N SER A 45 7.69 15.54 8.22
CA SER A 45 6.44 15.06 8.85
C SER A 45 6.24 13.55 8.87
N GLY A 46 7.18 12.74 8.37
CA GLY A 46 7.00 11.27 8.31
C GLY A 46 5.86 10.80 7.39
N VAL A 47 5.27 11.72 6.61
CA VAL A 47 4.22 11.43 5.62
C VAL A 47 4.85 11.34 4.25
N LEU A 48 4.69 10.20 3.60
CA LEU A 48 5.08 10.00 2.20
C LEU A 48 4.17 10.83 1.29
N ARG A 49 4.75 11.74 0.51
CA ARG A 49 4.06 12.42 -0.59
C ARG A 49 3.99 11.47 -1.78
N MET A 50 2.78 11.01 -2.11
CA MET A 50 2.58 10.07 -3.21
C MET A 50 3.05 10.65 -4.56
N PRO A 51 4.03 10.03 -5.24
CA PRO A 51 4.40 10.39 -6.61
C PRO A 51 3.19 10.33 -7.55
N ALA A 52 3.13 11.21 -8.54
CA ALA A 52 1.98 11.30 -9.45
C ALA A 52 1.77 9.99 -10.24
N GLU A 53 2.86 9.33 -10.63
CA GLU A 53 2.84 8.07 -11.38
C GLU A 53 2.27 6.92 -10.55
N TRP A 54 2.51 6.93 -9.24
CA TRP A 54 2.00 5.91 -8.32
C TRP A 54 0.49 6.00 -8.15
N ARG A 55 -0.11 7.18 -8.31
CA ARG A 55 -1.59 7.32 -8.28
C ARG A 55 -2.26 6.51 -9.38
N ARG A 56 -1.73 6.55 -10.61
CA ARG A 56 -2.24 5.71 -11.72
C ARG A 56 -2.04 4.23 -11.41
N ARG A 57 -0.88 3.92 -10.79
CA ARG A 57 -0.53 2.69 -10.06
C ARG A 57 -1.74 2.10 -9.32
N GLY A 58 -2.06 2.79 -8.22
CA GLY A 58 -3.09 2.37 -7.29
C GLY A 58 -4.51 2.37 -7.84
N VAL A 59 -4.84 3.28 -8.77
CA VAL A 59 -6.16 3.24 -9.44
C VAL A 59 -6.33 1.97 -10.25
N ARG A 60 -5.28 1.52 -10.97
CA ARG A 60 -5.32 0.26 -11.71
C ARG A 60 -5.52 -0.92 -10.76
N VAL A 61 -4.68 -1.04 -9.74
CA VAL A 61 -4.76 -2.13 -8.75
C VAL A 61 -6.14 -2.18 -8.08
N ARG A 62 -6.69 -1.02 -7.69
CA ARG A 62 -8.03 -0.93 -7.12
C ARG A 62 -9.10 -1.48 -8.06
N LYS A 63 -9.05 -1.13 -9.36
CA LYS A 63 -10.00 -1.65 -10.35
C LYS A 63 -9.87 -3.16 -10.56
N GLU A 64 -8.64 -3.67 -10.59
CA GLU A 64 -8.39 -5.12 -10.69
C GLU A 64 -8.96 -5.87 -9.48
N THR A 65 -8.75 -5.34 -8.27
CA THR A 65 -9.31 -5.92 -7.05
C THR A 65 -10.83 -5.83 -7.01
N GLN A 66 -11.41 -4.69 -7.39
CA GLN A 66 -12.86 -4.53 -7.48
C GLN A 66 -13.48 -5.53 -8.47
N ALA A 67 -12.85 -5.72 -9.64
CA ALA A 67 -13.31 -6.68 -10.63
C ALA A 67 -13.23 -8.13 -10.11
N ALA A 68 -12.19 -8.46 -9.35
CA ALA A 68 -12.02 -9.80 -8.79
C ALA A 68 -12.97 -10.11 -7.63
N LEU A 69 -13.25 -9.12 -6.77
CA LEU A 69 -14.10 -9.31 -5.58
C LEU A 69 -15.58 -9.06 -5.87
N GLY A 70 -15.91 -8.36 -6.95
CA GLY A 70 -17.30 -8.04 -7.33
C GLY A 70 -17.89 -6.84 -6.58
N TYR A 71 -17.12 -6.16 -5.73
CA TYR A 71 -17.52 -4.97 -4.98
C TYR A 71 -16.32 -4.05 -4.73
N GLU A 72 -16.58 -2.82 -4.27
CA GLU A 72 -15.53 -1.89 -3.87
C GLU A 72 -15.00 -2.24 -2.47
N ALA A 73 -13.86 -2.92 -2.43
CA ALA A 73 -13.23 -3.37 -1.19
C ALA A 73 -12.45 -2.25 -0.49
N GLY A 74 -12.43 -2.30 0.84
CA GLY A 74 -11.59 -1.41 1.65
C GLY A 74 -10.09 -1.71 1.49
N MET A 75 -9.24 -0.80 1.97
CA MET A 75 -7.77 -0.95 1.86
C MET A 75 -7.26 -2.27 2.43
N LYS A 76 -7.76 -2.69 3.60
CA LYS A 76 -7.37 -3.95 4.25
C LYS A 76 -7.72 -5.15 3.38
N GLU A 77 -8.97 -5.23 2.90
CA GLU A 77 -9.45 -6.31 2.04
C GLU A 77 -8.68 -6.35 0.71
N CYS A 78 -8.35 -5.19 0.16
CA CYS A 78 -7.50 -5.11 -1.03
C CYS A 78 -6.12 -5.72 -0.78
N ILE A 79 -5.46 -5.36 0.32
CA ILE A 79 -4.17 -5.93 0.69
C ILE A 79 -4.27 -7.43 0.91
N ASP A 80 -5.29 -7.90 1.64
CA ASP A 80 -5.48 -9.33 1.93
C ASP A 80 -5.67 -10.14 0.64
N TYR A 81 -6.48 -9.63 -0.30
CA TYR A 81 -6.65 -10.24 -1.62
C TYR A 81 -5.34 -10.27 -2.39
N LEU A 82 -4.63 -9.13 -2.50
CA LEU A 82 -3.39 -9.02 -3.27
C LEU A 82 -2.28 -9.91 -2.69
N ALA A 83 -2.19 -10.02 -1.37
CA ALA A 83 -1.23 -10.88 -0.68
C ALA A 83 -1.55 -12.38 -0.81
N SER A 84 -2.79 -12.73 -1.12
CA SER A 84 -3.22 -14.12 -1.35
C SER A 84 -2.95 -14.63 -2.77
N LYS A 85 -2.61 -13.74 -3.70
CA LYS A 85 -2.30 -14.10 -5.09
C LYS A 85 -0.95 -14.85 -5.15
N PRO A 86 -0.85 -15.94 -5.94
CA PRO A 86 0.36 -16.73 -6.09
C PRO A 86 1.45 -15.99 -6.88
#